data_AF-A0ABD4VFK9-F1
#
_entry.id   AF-A0ABD4VFK9-F1
#
_cell.length_a   1.000
_cell.length_b   1.000
_cell.length_c   1.000
_cell.angle_alpha   90.00
_cell.angle_beta   90.00
_cell.angle_gamma   90.00
#
_symmetry.space_group_name_H-M   'P 1'
#
loop_
_entity.id
_entity.type
_entity.pdbx_description
1 polymer ?
#
loop_
_entity_poly.entity_id
_entity_poly.type
_entity_poly.pdbx_seq_one_letter_code
_entity_poly.pdbx_strand_id
1 'polypeptide(L)'
;MSDSVPEGEVPQAAMPAEPGAPAPAPPEPAYDPAAPAPLNVPRVPSGDADVDAQLDRLADADHLATDGHVEVYEDVHRGLRDALTALDARPGPPAPPSTYPRS
;
A
#
# COMPACT_ATOMS: atom_id res chain seq x y z
N MET A 1 -12.57 37.66 5.24
CA MET A 1 -11.58 38.71 4.90
C MET A 1 -10.36 37.98 4.35
N SER A 2 -10.17 38.00 3.03
CA SER A 2 -8.96 37.48 2.39
C SER A 2 -7.82 38.45 2.64
N ASP A 3 -6.74 37.97 3.23
CA ASP A 3 -5.48 38.71 3.27
C ASP A 3 -4.74 38.44 1.96
N SER A 4 -4.55 39.51 1.20
CA SER A 4 -3.96 39.54 -0.14
C SER A 4 -2.55 40.10 0.01
N VAL A 5 -1.52 39.34 -0.33
CA VAL A 5 -0.14 39.85 -0.44
C VAL A 5 0.04 40.47 -1.84
N PRO A 6 0.50 41.72 -1.96
CA PRO A 6 0.79 42.31 -3.26
C PRO A 6 2.13 41.74 -3.79
N GLU A 7 2.09 41.16 -4.98
CA GLU A 7 3.30 40.82 -5.73
C GLU A 7 4.03 42.13 -6.10
N GLY A 8 5.28 42.24 -5.66
CA GLY A 8 6.15 43.36 -5.95
C GLY A 8 6.50 43.40 -7.43
N GLU A 9 6.19 44.53 -8.05
CA GLU A 9 6.64 44.95 -9.37
C GLU A 9 8.17 44.91 -9.45
N VAL A 10 8.71 44.02 -10.30
CA VAL A 10 10.13 44.04 -10.67
C VAL A 10 10.28 44.88 -11.95
N PRO A 11 11.13 45.92 -11.95
CA PRO A 11 11.30 46.77 -13.13
C PRO A 11 11.95 45.96 -14.26
N GLN A 12 11.36 46.07 -15.45
CA GLN A 12 11.84 45.46 -16.68
C GLN A 12 13.23 46.02 -17.04
N ALA A 13 14.27 45.27 -16.68
CA ALA A 13 15.62 45.49 -17.16
C ALA A 13 15.70 45.08 -18.64
N ALA A 14 16.13 46.03 -19.48
CA ALA A 14 16.37 45.83 -20.91
C ALA A 14 17.32 44.63 -21.15
N MET A 15 16.87 43.68 -21.97
CA MET A 15 17.66 42.52 -22.39
C MET A 15 18.77 42.95 -23.36
N PRO A 16 20.06 42.66 -23.09
CA PRO A 16 21.09 42.67 -24.12
C PRO A 16 20.91 41.47 -25.05
N ALA A 17 21.17 41.66 -26.34
CA ALA A 17 21.06 40.65 -27.39
C ALA A 17 21.83 39.36 -27.09
N GLU A 18 21.20 38.24 -27.44
CA GLU A 18 21.59 36.86 -27.14
C GLU A 18 22.92 36.45 -27.82
N PRO A 19 23.92 35.93 -27.07
CA PRO A 19 24.94 35.08 -27.65
C PRO A 19 24.28 33.74 -28.03
N GLY A 20 24.46 33.31 -29.29
CA GLY A 20 23.72 32.22 -29.92
C GLY A 20 23.44 30.99 -29.05
N ALA A 21 22.19 30.54 -29.10
CA ALA A 21 21.71 29.38 -28.38
C ALA A 21 22.60 28.15 -28.61
N PRO A 22 22.97 27.40 -27.55
CA PRO A 22 23.63 26.11 -27.72
C PRO A 22 22.68 25.17 -28.49
N ALA A 23 23.25 24.38 -29.41
CA ALA A 23 22.53 23.34 -30.12
C ALA A 23 21.80 22.40 -29.13
N PRO A 24 20.61 21.88 -29.47
CA PRO A 24 19.89 20.97 -28.60
C PRO A 24 20.78 19.75 -28.27
N ALA A 25 20.98 19.51 -26.98
CA ALA A 25 21.67 18.32 -26.52
C ALA A 25 20.90 17.06 -27.00
N PRO A 26 21.61 15.98 -27.35
CA PRO A 26 20.94 14.72 -27.67
C PRO A 26 20.06 14.29 -26.48
N PRO A 27 18.89 13.67 -26.73
CA PRO A 27 18.03 13.19 -25.66
C PRO A 27 18.82 12.23 -24.77
N GLU A 28 18.80 12.48 -23.46
CA GLU A 28 19.37 11.54 -22.50
C GLU A 28 18.64 10.20 -22.61
N PRO A 29 19.34 9.07 -22.50
CA PRO A 29 18.70 7.77 -22.54
C PRO A 29 17.63 7.70 -21.43
N ALA A 30 16.43 7.28 -21.81
CA ALA A 30 15.35 7.08 -20.85
C ALA A 30 15.79 6.07 -19.78
N TYR A 31 15.63 6.44 -18.51
CA TYR A 31 15.88 5.53 -17.40
C TYR A 31 14.86 4.38 -17.45
N ASP A 32 15.32 3.17 -17.74
CA ASP A 32 14.52 1.95 -17.68
C ASP A 32 14.70 1.31 -16.30
N PRO A 33 13.72 1.42 -15.37
CA PRO A 33 13.82 0.79 -14.08
C PRO A 33 13.87 -0.73 -14.25
N ALA A 34 14.81 -1.39 -13.56
CA ALA A 34 14.84 -2.85 -13.52
C ALA A 34 13.49 -3.41 -13.02
N ALA A 35 13.00 -4.45 -13.69
CA ALA A 35 11.79 -5.15 -13.26
C ALA A 35 11.94 -5.66 -11.80
N PRO A 36 10.89 -5.60 -10.98
CA PRO A 36 10.95 -6.05 -9.59
C PRO A 36 11.32 -7.55 -9.54
N ALA A 37 12.33 -7.88 -8.73
CA ALA A 37 12.75 -9.26 -8.53
C ALA A 37 11.76 -10.02 -7.61
N PRO A 38 11.51 -11.32 -7.85
CA PRO A 38 10.62 -12.12 -7.01
C PRO A 38 11.18 -12.30 -5.59
N LEU A 39 10.34 -12.16 -4.58
CA LEU A 39 10.75 -12.21 -3.16
C LEU A 39 11.10 -13.61 -2.65
N ASN A 40 10.67 -14.67 -3.34
CA ASN A 40 10.96 -16.09 -3.01
C ASN A 40 10.66 -16.48 -1.54
N VAL A 41 9.68 -15.84 -0.90
CA VAL A 41 9.28 -16.18 0.47
C VAL A 41 8.34 -17.37 0.43
N PRO A 42 8.69 -18.52 1.06
CA PRO A 42 7.80 -19.68 1.09
C PRO A 42 6.55 -19.36 1.92
N ARG A 43 5.36 -19.62 1.37
CA ARG A 43 4.09 -19.52 2.12
C ARG A 43 3.85 -20.83 2.87
N VAL A 44 3.74 -20.73 4.20
CA VAL A 44 3.29 -21.81 5.07
C VAL A 44 1.82 -21.54 5.39
N PRO A 45 0.91 -22.53 5.31
CA PRO A 45 -0.49 -22.32 5.68
C PRO A 45 -0.57 -21.85 7.14
N SER A 46 -1.46 -20.90 7.42
CA SER A 46 -1.57 -20.31 8.77
C SER A 46 -2.23 -21.26 9.76
N GLY A 47 -2.93 -22.29 9.25
CA GLY A 47 -3.70 -23.24 10.04
C GLY A 47 -5.12 -22.77 10.33
N ASP A 48 -5.57 -21.68 9.71
CA ASP A 48 -6.93 -21.18 9.74
C ASP A 48 -7.48 -21.06 8.32
N ALA A 49 -8.54 -21.80 8.02
CA ALA A 49 -9.04 -21.94 6.65
C ALA A 49 -9.59 -20.62 6.08
N ASP A 50 -10.17 -19.75 6.92
CA ASP A 50 -10.65 -18.44 6.49
C ASP A 50 -9.48 -17.50 6.18
N VAL A 51 -8.44 -17.48 7.00
CA VAL A 51 -7.21 -16.72 6.72
C VAL A 51 -6.52 -17.24 5.45
N ASP A 52 -6.37 -18.56 5.31
CA ASP A 52 -5.72 -19.18 4.15
C ASP A 52 -6.48 -18.88 2.85
N ALA A 53 -7.82 -18.86 2.87
CA ALA A 53 -8.64 -18.50 1.72
C ALA A 53 -8.45 -17.03 1.27
N GLN A 54 -8.30 -16.10 2.22
CA GLN A 54 -8.05 -14.68 1.89
C GLN A 54 -6.65 -14.48 1.31
N LEU A 55 -5.66 -15.25 1.78
CA LEU A 55 -4.28 -15.20 1.24
C LEU A 55 -4.18 -15.79 -0.17
N ASP A 56 -4.98 -16.80 -0.48
CA ASP A 56 -5.08 -17.37 -1.83
C ASP A 56 -5.68 -16.32 -2.80
N ARG A 57 -6.77 -15.66 -2.40
CA ARG A 57 -7.38 -14.57 -3.17
C ARG A 57 -6.43 -13.38 -3.39
N LEU A 58 -5.58 -13.09 -2.41
CA LEU A 58 -4.53 -12.07 -2.58
C LEU A 58 -3.47 -12.51 -3.61
N ALA A 59 -3.18 -13.81 -3.72
CA ALA A 59 -2.29 -14.34 -4.75
C ALA A 59 -2.86 -14.14 -6.16
N ASP A 60 -4.18 -14.26 -6.32
CA ASP A 60 -4.86 -13.96 -7.59
C ASP A 60 -4.75 -12.47 -7.96
N ALA A 61 -4.76 -11.58 -6.95
CA ALA A 61 -4.63 -10.14 -7.15
C ALA A 61 -3.28 -9.74 -7.76
N ASP A 62 -2.18 -10.43 -7.42
CA ASP A 62 -0.85 -10.19 -8.00
C ASP A 62 -0.82 -10.41 -9.53
N HIS A 63 -1.81 -11.12 -10.07
CA HIS A 63 -1.94 -11.42 -11.50
C HIS A 63 -2.97 -10.54 -12.23
N LEU A 64 -3.68 -9.65 -11.53
CA LEU A 64 -4.63 -8.73 -12.13
C LEU A 64 -3.92 -7.56 -12.83
N ALA A 65 -4.67 -6.82 -13.65
CA ALA A 65 -4.25 -5.49 -14.05
C ALA A 65 -4.41 -4.53 -12.86
N THR A 66 -3.58 -3.49 -12.78
CA THR A 66 -3.52 -2.55 -11.66
C THR A 66 -4.87 -1.93 -11.31
N ASP A 67 -5.75 -1.74 -12.30
CA ASP A 67 -7.11 -1.20 -12.12
C ASP A 67 -8.00 -2.10 -11.26
N GLY A 68 -7.73 -3.41 -11.19
CA GLY A 68 -8.47 -4.39 -10.38
C GLY A 68 -7.87 -4.67 -9.00
N HIS A 69 -6.66 -4.17 -8.69
CA HIS A 69 -5.97 -4.52 -7.45
C HIS A 69 -6.66 -3.92 -6.21
N VAL A 70 -7.15 -2.68 -6.31
CA VAL A 70 -7.71 -1.94 -5.17
C VAL A 70 -8.95 -2.66 -4.60
N GLU A 71 -9.87 -3.07 -5.46
CA GLU A 71 -11.11 -3.73 -5.04
C GLU A 71 -10.84 -5.06 -4.34
N VAL A 72 -9.86 -5.83 -4.83
CA VAL A 72 -9.45 -7.09 -4.20
C VAL A 72 -8.71 -6.84 -2.89
N TYR A 73 -7.85 -5.83 -2.82
CA TYR A 73 -7.08 -5.51 -1.62
C TYR A 73 -7.99 -5.11 -0.45
N GLU A 74 -9.03 -4.31 -0.73
CA GLU A 74 -10.02 -3.89 0.27
C GLU A 74 -10.89 -5.06 0.75
N ASP A 75 -11.32 -5.92 -0.18
CA ASP A 75 -12.08 -7.12 0.16
C ASP A 75 -11.26 -8.08 1.05
N VAL A 76 -10.02 -8.36 0.66
CA VAL A 76 -9.08 -9.18 1.45
C VAL A 76 -8.82 -8.55 2.81
N HIS A 77 -8.64 -7.22 2.89
CA HIS A 77 -8.45 -6.53 4.17
C HIS A 77 -9.65 -6.68 5.10
N ARG A 78 -10.86 -6.62 4.55
CA ARG A 78 -12.08 -6.84 5.31
C ARG A 78 -12.19 -8.28 5.78
N GLY A 79 -12.03 -9.25 4.87
CA GLY A 79 -12.11 -10.67 5.19
C GLY A 79 -11.09 -11.10 6.25
N LEU A 80 -9.85 -10.63 6.14
CA LEU A 80 -8.81 -10.92 7.12
C LEU A 80 -9.13 -10.31 8.50
N ARG A 81 -9.65 -9.08 8.54
CA ARG A 81 -10.06 -8.45 9.80
C ARG A 81 -11.18 -9.23 10.48
N ASP A 82 -12.16 -9.70 9.70
CA ASP A 82 -13.28 -10.47 10.22
C ASP A 82 -12.82 -11.84 10.75
N ALA A 83 -11.96 -12.54 10.01
CA ALA A 83 -11.37 -13.82 10.43
C ALA A 83 -10.56 -13.68 11.73
N LEU A 84 -9.70 -12.66 11.83
CA LEU A 84 -8.92 -12.39 13.04
C LEU A 84 -9.81 -11.99 14.23
N THR A 85 -10.87 -11.24 13.98
CA THR A 85 -11.86 -10.90 15.01
C THR A 85 -12.59 -12.15 15.52
N ALA A 86 -12.96 -13.06 14.62
CA ALA A 86 -13.57 -14.33 14.99
C ALA A 86 -12.63 -15.21 15.82
N LEU A 87 -11.34 -15.21 15.49
CA LEU A 87 -10.32 -15.94 16.26
C LEU A 87 -10.14 -15.38 17.67
N ASP A 88 -10.18 -14.05 17.81
CA ASP A 88 -10.09 -13.34 19.10
C ASP A 88 -11.34 -13.56 19.97
N ALA A 89 -12.51 -13.65 19.34
CA ALA A 89 -13.77 -13.91 20.02
C ALA A 89 -13.95 -15.35 20.52
N ARG A 90 -13.01 -16.28 20.23
CA ARG A 90 -13.12 -17.68 20.67
C ARG A 90 -13.08 -17.76 22.20
N PRO A 91 -14.14 -18.31 22.84
CA PRO A 91 -14.14 -18.52 24.28
C PRO A 91 -12.95 -19.38 24.70
N GLY A 92 -12.25 -18.95 25.76
CA GLY A 92 -11.23 -19.78 26.38
C GLY A 92 -11.82 -21.11 26.88
N PRO A 93 -10.98 -22.15 27.05
CA PRO A 93 -11.44 -23.42 27.62
C PRO A 93 -12.14 -23.17 28.96
N PRO A 94 -13.22 -23.92 29.27
CA PRO A 94 -13.95 -23.74 30.52
C PRO A 94 -13.00 -23.86 31.71
N ALA A 95 -13.18 -22.98 32.70
CA ALA A 95 -12.38 -23.02 33.92
C ALA A 95 -12.50 -24.41 34.59
N PRO A 96 -11.41 -24.96 35.15
CA PRO A 96 -11.46 -26.23 35.85
C PRO A 96 -12.45 -26.14 37.03
N PRO A 97 -13.13 -27.25 37.37
CA PRO A 97 -14.09 -27.25 38.48
C PRO A 97 -13.40 -26.88 39.80
N SER A 98 -13.95 -25.90 40.52
CA SER A 98 -13.45 -25.51 41.84
C SER A 98 -13.64 -26.69 42.82
N THR A 99 -12.54 -27.24 43.32
CA THR A 99 -12.55 -28.38 44.26
C THR A 99 -12.72 -27.92 45.72
N TYR A 100 -12.83 -26.61 45.98
CA TYR A 100 -12.92 -26.11 47.35
C TYR A 100 -14.36 -26.14 47.87
N PRO A 101 -14.62 -26.81 49.01
CA PRO A 101 -15.93 -26.76 49.64
C PRO A 101 -16.20 -25.34 50.15
N ARG A 102 -17.37 -24.80 49.81
CA ARG A 102 -17.86 -23.53 50.33
C ARG A 102 -18.34 -23.74 51.76
N SER A 103 -17.43 -23.56 52.72
CA SER A 103 -17.72 -23.53 54.15
C SER A 103 -18.53 -22.31 54.55
#